data_AF-A0A9D3PAZ6-F1
#
_entry.id   AF-A0A9D3PAZ6-F1
#
_cell.length_a   1.000
_cell.length_b   1.000
_cell.length_c   1.000
_cell.angle_alpha   90.00
_cell.angle_beta   90.00
_cell.angle_gamma   90.00
#
_symmetry.space_group_name_H-M   'P 1'
#
loop_
_entity.id
_entity.type
_entity.pdbx_description
1 polymer ?
#
loop_
_entity_poly.entity_id
_entity_poly.type
_entity_poly.pdbx_seq_one_letter_code
_entity_poly.pdbx_strand_id
1 'polypeptide(L)'
;MGKKEEDDIIRIAKKLEKMVQKKNESGAFDLLKELKNAPMTLELLQSTRIGMSVNAIRKQSTDDDVTSLAKALIKSWKKLLDAPGGGDKPSVEKKKECDAPPTASSQDSPESQEESSNSSSRSGPADVSPAGLIKIFPQAPPTSDSVRIKCREMLSTALQAGDDYITIGADCDELGAQIEEYILFYPEKWF
;
A
#
# COMPACT_ATOMS: atom_id res chain seq x y z
N MET A 1 -12.81 -30.82 8.05
CA MET A 1 -12.14 -31.01 6.74
C MET A 1 -11.13 -29.89 6.41
N GLY A 2 -11.16 -28.73 7.09
CA GLY A 2 -10.30 -27.57 6.77
C GLY A 2 -8.78 -27.71 7.04
N LYS A 3 -8.35 -28.50 8.03
CA LYS A 3 -6.90 -28.61 8.37
C LYS A 3 -6.00 -29.02 7.20
N LYS A 4 -6.50 -29.89 6.30
CA LYS A 4 -5.71 -30.34 5.15
C LYS A 4 -5.48 -29.20 4.14
N GLU A 5 -6.48 -28.35 3.93
CA GLU A 5 -6.40 -27.20 3.01
C GLU A 5 -5.48 -26.12 3.57
N GLU A 6 -5.54 -25.89 4.88
CA GLU A 6 -4.62 -24.99 5.60
C GLU A 6 -3.16 -25.46 5.47
N ASP A 7 -2.90 -26.76 5.70
CA ASP A 7 -1.58 -27.37 5.55
C ASP A 7 -1.04 -27.26 4.11
N ASP A 8 -1.92 -27.44 3.11
CA ASP A 8 -1.58 -27.28 1.70
C ASP A 8 -1.18 -25.82 1.38
N ILE A 9 -1.92 -24.83 1.90
CA ILE A 9 -1.59 -23.41 1.74
C ILE A 9 -0.25 -23.07 2.40
N ILE A 10 0.01 -23.56 3.62
CA ILE A 10 1.29 -23.38 4.32
C ILE A 10 2.44 -23.98 3.50
N ARG A 11 2.24 -25.17 2.92
CA ARG A 11 3.23 -25.82 2.06
C ARG A 11 3.53 -24.98 0.81
N ILE A 12 2.50 -24.47 0.14
CA ILE A 12 2.65 -23.62 -1.04
C ILE A 12 3.39 -22.34 -0.68
N ALA A 13 3.02 -21.67 0.42
CA ALA A 13 3.68 -20.45 0.90
C ALA A 13 5.19 -20.67 1.07
N LYS A 14 5.58 -21.73 1.79
CA LYS A 14 6.99 -22.09 2.00
C LYS A 14 7.74 -22.41 0.70
N LYS A 15 7.07 -23.00 -0.30
CA LYS A 15 7.69 -23.26 -1.61
C LYS A 15 7.90 -21.97 -2.40
N LEU A 16 6.89 -21.10 -2.44
CA LEU A 16 6.97 -19.80 -3.12
C LEU A 16 8.04 -18.90 -2.48
N GLU A 17 8.14 -18.88 -1.16
CA GLU A 17 9.20 -18.15 -0.45
C GLU A 17 10.60 -18.62 -0.87
N LYS A 18 10.82 -19.93 -0.94
CA LYS A 18 12.09 -20.51 -1.41
C LYS A 18 12.40 -20.16 -2.87
N MET A 19 11.38 -20.11 -3.72
CA MET A 19 11.51 -19.69 -5.13
C MET A 19 11.95 -18.23 -5.25
N VAL A 20 11.38 -17.35 -4.42
CA VAL A 20 11.77 -15.94 -4.32
C VAL A 20 13.24 -15.82 -3.89
N GLN A 21 13.62 -16.52 -2.81
CA GLN A 21 15.00 -16.47 -2.30
C GLN A 21 16.03 -16.96 -3.32
N LYS A 22 15.69 -18.00 -4.09
CA LYS A 22 16.60 -18.62 -5.07
C LYS A 22 16.52 -17.99 -6.46
N LYS A 23 15.67 -16.98 -6.67
CA LYS A 23 15.33 -16.44 -8.00
C LYS A 23 15.04 -17.54 -9.03
N ASN A 24 14.29 -18.55 -8.61
CA ASN A 24 13.91 -19.68 -9.44
C ASN A 24 12.40 -19.67 -9.61
N GLU A 25 11.93 -19.50 -10.83
CA GLU A 25 10.50 -19.44 -11.19
C GLU A 25 9.95 -20.77 -11.72
N SER A 26 10.79 -21.81 -11.80
CA SER A 26 10.38 -23.13 -12.30
C SER A 26 9.32 -23.75 -11.39
N GLY A 27 8.12 -23.96 -11.93
CA GLY A 27 6.96 -24.49 -11.19
C GLY A 27 6.18 -23.45 -10.39
N ALA A 28 6.50 -22.16 -10.52
CA ALA A 28 5.72 -21.09 -9.88
C ALA A 28 4.27 -21.06 -10.38
N PHE A 29 4.06 -21.25 -11.69
CA PHE A 29 2.74 -21.27 -12.29
C PHE A 29 1.80 -22.32 -11.68
N ASP A 30 2.28 -23.54 -11.47
CA ASP A 30 1.49 -24.63 -10.89
C ASP A 30 1.12 -24.35 -9.44
N LEU A 31 2.05 -23.81 -8.66
CA LEU A 31 1.80 -23.43 -7.26
C LEU A 31 0.76 -22.30 -7.16
N LEU A 32 0.84 -21.30 -8.03
CA LEU A 32 -0.16 -20.22 -8.09
C LEU A 32 -1.53 -20.74 -8.52
N LYS A 33 -1.58 -21.74 -9.41
CA LYS A 33 -2.82 -22.37 -9.85
C LYS A 33 -3.46 -23.21 -8.75
N GLU A 34 -2.66 -23.98 -8.01
CA GLU A 34 -3.11 -24.71 -6.82
C GLU A 34 -3.70 -23.73 -5.78
N LEU A 35 -2.99 -22.61 -5.57
CA LEU A 35 -3.43 -21.57 -4.64
C LEU A 35 -4.74 -20.88 -5.04
N LYS A 36 -4.99 -20.71 -6.34
CA LYS A 36 -6.24 -20.15 -6.86
C LYS A 36 -7.46 -21.04 -6.57
N ASN A 37 -7.26 -22.35 -6.55
CA ASN A 37 -8.35 -23.31 -6.35
C ASN A 37 -8.61 -23.57 -4.85
N ALA A 38 -7.67 -23.24 -3.97
CA ALA A 38 -7.84 -23.36 -2.54
C ALA A 38 -8.67 -22.18 -1.98
N PRO A 39 -9.62 -22.44 -1.07
CA PRO A 39 -10.33 -21.38 -0.38
C PRO A 39 -9.36 -20.60 0.51
N MET A 40 -9.06 -19.35 0.12
CA MET A 40 -8.19 -18.48 0.91
C MET A 40 -8.99 -17.73 1.97
N THR A 41 -8.45 -17.65 3.19
CA THR A 41 -8.99 -16.84 4.29
C THR A 41 -8.02 -15.75 4.70
N LEU A 42 -8.52 -14.72 5.38
CA LEU A 42 -7.69 -13.64 5.91
C LEU A 42 -6.64 -14.16 6.90
N GLU A 43 -7.04 -15.10 7.77
CA GLU A 43 -6.15 -15.71 8.77
C GLU A 43 -4.97 -16.44 8.13
N LEU A 44 -5.22 -17.23 7.08
CA LEU A 44 -4.15 -17.93 6.35
C LEU A 44 -3.24 -16.95 5.62
N LEU A 45 -3.80 -15.92 5.02
CA LEU A 45 -3.04 -14.92 4.30
C LEU A 45 -2.10 -14.11 5.22
N GLN A 46 -2.58 -13.77 6.44
CA GLN A 46 -1.79 -13.09 7.47
C GLN A 46 -0.74 -14.01 8.11
N SER A 47 -1.11 -15.23 8.48
CA SER A 47 -0.21 -16.18 9.17
C SER A 47 0.88 -16.73 8.25
N THR A 48 0.55 -17.07 7.01
CA THR A 48 1.52 -17.64 6.06
C THR A 48 2.34 -16.59 5.33
N ARG A 49 1.91 -15.32 5.36
CA ARG A 49 2.54 -14.23 4.61
C ARG A 49 2.67 -14.50 3.10
N ILE A 50 1.82 -15.36 2.54
CA ILE A 50 1.91 -15.80 1.15
C ILE A 50 1.72 -14.66 0.14
N GLY A 51 1.04 -13.58 0.53
CA GLY A 51 0.97 -12.34 -0.24
C GLY A 51 2.36 -11.84 -0.68
N MET A 52 3.34 -11.87 0.23
CA MET A 52 4.67 -11.29 -0.01
C MET A 52 5.43 -12.13 -1.02
N SER A 53 5.35 -13.44 -0.87
CA SER A 53 5.96 -14.37 -1.81
C SER A 53 5.32 -14.23 -3.20
N VAL A 54 3.99 -14.14 -3.30
CA VAL A 54 3.30 -14.01 -4.60
C VAL A 54 3.59 -12.66 -5.27
N ASN A 55 3.64 -11.56 -4.50
CA ASN A 55 4.01 -10.26 -5.01
C ASN A 55 5.47 -10.20 -5.47
N ALA A 56 6.38 -10.86 -4.76
CA ALA A 56 7.77 -10.98 -5.17
C ALA A 56 7.90 -11.83 -6.46
N ILE A 57 7.21 -12.97 -6.56
CA ILE A 57 7.13 -13.76 -7.81
C ILE A 57 6.63 -12.89 -8.96
N ARG A 58 5.54 -12.13 -8.78
CA ARG A 58 5.02 -11.19 -9.78
C ARG A 58 6.08 -10.20 -10.28
N LYS A 59 6.96 -9.72 -9.39
CA LYS A 59 7.96 -8.70 -9.73
C LYS A 59 9.21 -9.28 -10.39
N GLN A 60 9.61 -10.50 -10.03
CA GLN A 60 10.86 -11.10 -10.52
C GLN A 60 10.66 -12.01 -11.74
N SER A 61 9.45 -12.50 -11.95
CA SER A 61 9.15 -13.38 -13.08
C SER A 61 9.07 -12.60 -14.38
N THR A 62 9.62 -13.19 -15.44
CA THR A 62 9.50 -12.67 -16.81
C THR A 62 8.38 -13.34 -17.61
N ASP A 63 7.78 -14.40 -17.05
CA ASP A 63 6.66 -15.12 -17.63
C ASP A 63 5.34 -14.35 -17.41
N ASP A 64 4.66 -14.05 -18.53
CA ASP A 64 3.41 -13.27 -18.54
C ASP A 64 2.25 -14.03 -17.86
N ASP A 65 2.19 -15.35 -18.00
CA ASP A 65 1.13 -16.18 -17.41
C ASP A 65 1.27 -16.26 -15.89
N VAL A 66 2.51 -16.44 -15.39
CA VAL A 66 2.85 -16.37 -13.96
C VAL A 66 2.50 -14.99 -13.41
N THR A 67 2.89 -13.93 -14.11
CA THR A 67 2.66 -12.54 -13.70
C THR A 67 1.16 -12.21 -13.65
N SER A 68 0.40 -12.63 -14.66
CA SER A 68 -1.04 -12.43 -14.76
C SER A 68 -1.78 -13.17 -13.65
N LEU A 69 -1.43 -14.43 -13.41
CA LEU A 69 -2.04 -15.25 -12.36
C LEU A 69 -1.74 -14.70 -10.96
N ALA A 70 -0.50 -14.28 -10.70
CA ALA A 70 -0.13 -13.62 -9.45
C ALA A 70 -0.90 -12.31 -9.24
N LYS A 71 -1.03 -11.47 -10.27
CA LYS A 71 -1.85 -10.23 -10.22
C LYS A 71 -3.31 -10.54 -9.88
N ALA A 72 -3.88 -11.58 -10.48
CA ALA A 72 -5.26 -11.98 -10.22
C ALA A 72 -5.50 -12.43 -8.77
N LEU A 73 -4.57 -13.22 -8.21
CA LEU A 73 -4.60 -13.65 -6.80
C LEU A 73 -4.50 -12.46 -5.83
N ILE A 74 -3.56 -11.54 -6.07
CA ILE A 74 -3.43 -10.34 -5.24
C ILE A 74 -4.71 -9.50 -5.28
N LYS A 75 -5.34 -9.38 -6.45
CA LYS A 75 -6.60 -8.64 -6.61
C LYS A 75 -7.77 -9.32 -5.87
N SER A 76 -7.89 -10.65 -5.93
CA SER A 76 -8.96 -11.35 -5.22
C SER A 76 -8.79 -11.25 -3.70
N TRP A 77 -7.56 -11.31 -3.20
CA TRP A 77 -7.30 -11.17 -1.77
C TRP A 77 -7.49 -9.76 -1.23
N LYS A 78 -7.16 -8.71 -1.99
CA LYS A 78 -7.49 -7.32 -1.63
C LYS A 78 -8.99 -7.15 -1.41
N LYS A 79 -9.82 -7.73 -2.28
CA LYS A 79 -11.27 -7.72 -2.12
C LYS A 79 -11.76 -8.43 -0.84
N LEU A 80 -11.02 -9.41 -0.33
CA LEU A 80 -11.31 -10.05 0.96
C LEU A 80 -10.99 -9.13 2.16
N LEU A 81 -10.09 -8.14 1.99
CA LEU A 81 -9.82 -7.11 3.00
C LEU A 81 -10.80 -5.94 2.95
N ASP A 82 -11.22 -5.56 1.75
CA ASP A 82 -12.10 -4.40 1.53
C ASP A 82 -13.57 -4.66 1.93
N ALA A 83 -13.90 -5.88 2.41
CA ALA A 83 -15.21 -6.17 2.97
C ALA A 83 -15.32 -5.57 4.39
N PRO A 84 -16.20 -4.58 4.63
CA PRO A 84 -16.33 -3.94 5.93
C PRO A 84 -17.01 -4.89 6.91
N GLY A 85 -16.23 -5.44 7.85
CA GLY A 85 -16.76 -6.16 9.01
C GLY A 85 -17.06 -7.64 8.76
N GLY A 86 -16.57 -8.48 9.68
CA GLY A 86 -16.66 -9.93 9.59
C GLY A 86 -18.08 -10.50 9.60
N GLY A 87 -18.21 -11.70 9.02
CA GLY A 87 -19.45 -12.50 9.07
C GLY A 87 -19.56 -13.51 7.93
N ASP A 88 -19.15 -14.74 8.23
CA ASP A 88 -19.51 -16.05 7.63
C ASP A 88 -20.54 -16.09 6.47
N LYS A 89 -20.12 -16.49 5.25
CA LYS A 89 -20.58 -17.67 4.45
C LYS A 89 -20.37 -17.54 2.93
N PRO A 90 -20.16 -18.68 2.22
CA PRO A 90 -19.71 -18.70 0.84
C PRO A 90 -20.89 -18.56 -0.13
N SER A 91 -20.73 -17.72 -1.17
CA SER A 91 -21.63 -17.76 -2.34
C SER A 91 -20.85 -17.95 -3.64
N VAL A 92 -21.21 -19.08 -4.25
CA VAL A 92 -20.80 -19.69 -5.51
C VAL A 92 -20.97 -18.75 -6.72
N GLU A 93 -19.97 -18.80 -7.59
CA GLU A 93 -19.93 -18.59 -9.06
C GLU A 93 -20.98 -17.69 -9.76
N LYS A 94 -20.51 -16.72 -10.59
CA LYS A 94 -20.47 -16.82 -12.08
C LYS A 94 -20.19 -15.46 -12.75
N LYS A 95 -19.04 -15.42 -13.44
CA LYS A 95 -18.79 -15.04 -14.86
C LYS A 95 -19.37 -13.74 -15.48
N LYS A 96 -18.45 -13.11 -16.26
CA LYS A 96 -18.60 -12.26 -17.47
C LYS A 96 -18.98 -10.80 -17.25
N GLU A 97 -18.50 -9.80 -17.97
CA GLU A 97 -17.53 -9.62 -19.07
C GLU A 97 -17.43 -8.08 -19.26
N CYS A 98 -16.42 -7.65 -20.00
CA CYS A 98 -16.05 -6.30 -20.43
C CYS A 98 -17.21 -5.35 -20.78
N ASP A 99 -17.05 -4.04 -20.56
CA ASP A 99 -16.65 -3.07 -21.60
C ASP A 99 -16.77 -1.62 -21.08
N ALA A 100 -15.94 -0.72 -21.61
CA ALA A 100 -16.05 0.74 -21.50
C ALA A 100 -15.83 1.30 -22.92
N PRO A 101 -15.96 2.62 -23.20
CA PRO A 101 -16.92 3.67 -22.83
C PRO A 101 -17.61 4.20 -24.12
N PRO A 102 -18.30 5.38 -24.17
CA PRO A 102 -17.59 6.62 -24.58
C PRO A 102 -18.19 8.00 -24.14
N THR A 103 -17.41 9.06 -24.46
CA THR A 103 -17.78 10.43 -24.92
C THR A 103 -18.25 11.57 -23.97
N ALA A 104 -17.31 12.48 -23.68
CA ALA A 104 -17.26 13.94 -23.91
C ALA A 104 -18.51 14.83 -24.19
N SER A 105 -18.63 15.94 -23.44
CA SER A 105 -18.81 17.37 -23.87
C SER A 105 -19.27 18.23 -22.67
N SER A 106 -18.55 19.30 -22.28
CA SER A 106 -18.74 20.73 -22.66
C SER A 106 -20.09 21.29 -22.15
N GLN A 107 -20.26 22.41 -21.44
CA GLN A 107 -19.66 23.75 -21.39
C GLN A 107 -20.31 24.48 -20.18
N ASP A 108 -19.61 25.37 -19.48
CA ASP A 108 -20.08 26.77 -19.26
C ASP A 108 -18.97 27.62 -18.57
N SER A 109 -18.75 28.80 -19.13
CA SER A 109 -17.87 29.92 -18.77
C SER A 109 -18.67 31.18 -19.18
N PRO A 110 -18.45 32.43 -18.66
CA PRO A 110 -17.12 33.07 -18.65
C PRO A 110 -16.85 34.18 -17.59
N GLU A 111 -15.58 34.67 -17.60
CA GLU A 111 -15.07 36.05 -17.36
C GLU A 111 -15.31 36.76 -15.99
N SER A 112 -14.44 37.61 -15.45
CA SER A 112 -13.03 38.02 -15.60
C SER A 112 -12.74 39.01 -14.45
N GLN A 113 -11.50 39.08 -13.96
CA GLN A 113 -10.78 40.37 -13.80
C GLN A 113 -9.36 40.11 -13.29
N GLU A 114 -8.41 40.65 -14.04
CA GLU A 114 -6.99 40.70 -13.73
C GLU A 114 -6.70 41.76 -12.66
N GLU A 115 -5.58 41.62 -11.94
CA GLU A 115 -4.44 42.55 -12.03
C GLU A 115 -3.40 42.30 -10.93
N SER A 116 -2.14 42.34 -11.36
CA SER A 116 -0.93 42.76 -10.62
C SER A 116 -0.18 41.79 -9.69
N SER A 117 0.78 41.10 -10.30
CA SER A 117 2.24 41.30 -10.08
C SER A 117 2.75 41.67 -8.68
N ASN A 118 3.56 40.80 -8.07
CA ASN A 118 4.86 41.26 -7.56
C ASN A 118 5.90 40.12 -7.45
N SER A 119 6.94 40.24 -8.26
CA SER A 119 8.19 39.49 -8.17
C SER A 119 9.09 40.07 -7.07
N SER A 120 9.62 39.23 -6.18
CA SER A 120 10.86 39.58 -5.49
C SER A 120 11.63 38.33 -5.05
N SER A 121 12.63 37.99 -5.85
CA SER A 121 13.82 37.25 -5.43
C SER A 121 14.57 38.03 -4.36
N ARG A 122 14.87 37.42 -3.20
CA ARG A 122 15.93 37.87 -2.30
C ARG A 122 16.60 36.68 -1.62
N SER A 123 17.91 36.65 -1.75
CA SER A 123 18.84 35.66 -1.21
C SER A 123 19.34 36.07 0.19
N GLY A 124 19.38 35.11 1.12
CA GLY A 124 20.26 34.97 2.31
C GLY A 124 19.98 35.84 3.56
N PRO A 125 20.63 35.58 4.73
CA PRO A 125 21.51 34.45 5.12
C PRO A 125 21.15 33.76 6.47
N ALA A 126 21.96 32.75 6.81
CA ALA A 126 22.07 31.91 8.02
C ALA A 126 21.38 32.32 9.34
N ASP A 127 20.78 31.33 10.00
CA ASP A 127 20.67 31.24 11.47
C ASP A 127 21.19 29.89 11.95
N VAL A 128 21.92 29.90 13.06
CA VAL A 128 22.74 28.82 13.60
C VAL A 128 22.19 28.31 14.93
N SER A 129 21.99 26.99 15.00
CA SER A 129 22.06 26.13 16.21
C SER A 129 20.93 26.19 17.27
N PRO A 130 20.69 25.10 18.07
CA PRO A 130 21.63 24.01 18.36
C PRO A 130 21.18 22.61 17.88
N ALA A 131 22.20 21.81 17.54
CA ALA A 131 22.13 20.37 17.36
C ALA A 131 21.77 19.66 18.67
N GLY A 132 20.99 18.58 18.61
CA GLY A 132 20.82 17.73 19.80
C GLY A 132 19.83 16.56 19.78
N LEU A 133 19.13 16.26 18.69
CA LEU A 133 18.47 14.95 18.59
C LEU A 133 18.71 14.41 17.18
N ILE A 134 19.35 13.25 17.14
CA ILE A 134 19.78 12.57 15.93
C ILE A 134 18.53 12.41 15.03
N LYS A 135 18.43 13.16 13.92
CA LYS A 135 17.47 12.85 12.86
C LYS A 135 17.97 11.59 12.16
N ILE A 136 17.73 10.43 12.79
CA ILE A 136 18.07 9.09 12.29
C ILE A 136 17.19 8.76 11.06
N PHE A 137 16.09 9.48 10.88
CA PHE A 137 15.12 9.23 9.82
C PHE A 137 15.16 10.35 8.76
N PRO A 138 15.11 9.99 7.46
CA PRO A 138 15.04 10.97 6.39
C PRO A 138 13.75 11.79 6.50
N GLN A 139 13.86 13.08 6.20
CA GLN A 139 12.73 13.99 6.22
C GLN A 139 11.67 13.57 5.19
N ALA A 140 10.40 13.60 5.58
CA ALA A 140 9.31 13.28 4.67
C ALA A 140 9.20 14.34 3.56
N PRO A 141 8.99 13.95 2.28
CA PRO A 141 8.77 14.92 1.21
C PRO A 141 7.55 15.82 1.49
N PRO A 142 7.59 17.10 1.07
CA PRO A 142 6.42 17.95 1.10
C PRO A 142 5.36 17.41 0.13
N THR A 143 4.09 17.57 0.49
CA THR A 143 2.94 17.13 -0.30
C THR A 143 1.98 18.30 -0.53
N SER A 144 1.41 18.38 -1.73
CA SER A 144 0.36 19.34 -2.08
C SER A 144 -1.03 18.72 -2.13
N ASP A 145 -1.15 17.42 -1.84
CA ASP A 145 -2.44 16.71 -1.83
C ASP A 145 -3.22 17.02 -0.54
N SER A 146 -4.45 17.49 -0.69
CA SER A 146 -5.28 17.95 0.43
C SER A 146 -5.65 16.83 1.41
N VAL A 147 -5.83 15.60 0.92
CA VAL A 147 -6.12 14.43 1.77
C VAL A 147 -4.88 14.02 2.56
N ARG A 148 -3.71 14.01 1.92
CA ARG A 148 -2.42 13.73 2.57
C ARG A 148 -2.11 14.78 3.63
N ILE A 149 -2.33 16.06 3.34
CA ILE A 149 -2.18 17.14 4.32
C ILE A 149 -3.09 16.88 5.52
N LYS A 150 -4.37 16.55 5.29
CA LYS A 150 -5.29 16.28 6.39
C LYS A 150 -4.92 15.05 7.22
N CYS A 151 -4.39 14.01 6.57
CA CYS A 151 -3.87 12.82 7.24
C CYS A 151 -2.70 13.18 8.17
N ARG A 152 -1.74 13.98 7.70
CA ARG A 152 -0.60 14.45 8.50
C ARG A 152 -1.06 15.27 9.72
N GLU A 153 -2.04 16.16 9.56
CA GLU A 153 -2.63 16.93 10.67
C GLU A 153 -3.28 16.01 11.72
N MET A 154 -4.06 15.01 11.28
CA MET A 154 -4.70 14.06 12.19
C MET A 154 -3.67 13.22 12.95
N LEU A 155 -2.61 12.78 12.28
CA LEU A 155 -1.51 12.04 12.91
C LEU A 155 -0.76 12.92 13.92
N SER A 156 -0.41 14.16 13.57
CA SER A 156 0.24 15.10 14.48
C SER A 156 -0.61 15.36 15.73
N THR A 157 -1.91 15.60 15.54
CA THR A 157 -2.85 15.82 16.65
C THR A 157 -2.93 14.60 17.58
N ALA A 158 -2.94 13.39 17.02
CA ALA A 158 -2.97 12.16 17.80
C ALA A 158 -1.65 11.95 18.59
N LEU A 159 -0.51 12.32 18.01
CA LEU A 159 0.80 12.24 18.67
C LEU A 159 0.95 13.25 19.83
N GLN A 160 0.20 14.35 19.79
CA GLN A 160 0.18 15.36 20.86
C GLN A 160 -0.72 14.96 22.04
N ALA A 161 -1.41 13.82 21.98
CA ALA A 161 -2.27 13.37 23.06
C ALA A 161 -1.46 13.10 24.34
N GLY A 162 -1.74 13.85 25.41
CA GLY A 162 -1.14 13.65 26.72
C GLY A 162 0.15 14.45 26.99
N ASP A 163 0.51 15.40 26.13
CA ASP A 163 1.63 16.35 26.32
C ASP A 163 3.04 15.74 26.47
N ASP A 164 3.18 14.41 26.38
CA ASP A 164 4.46 13.70 26.48
C ASP A 164 5.49 14.19 25.45
N TYR A 165 5.03 14.60 24.26
CA TYR A 165 5.85 15.15 23.18
C TYR A 165 6.66 16.38 23.63
N ILE A 166 6.14 17.16 24.59
CA ILE A 166 6.82 18.34 25.16
C ILE A 166 8.04 17.89 25.97
N THR A 167 7.88 16.86 26.79
CA THR A 167 8.96 16.33 27.64
C THR A 167 10.04 15.63 26.83
N ILE A 168 9.64 14.98 25.73
CA ILE A 168 10.53 14.27 24.80
C ILE A 168 11.21 15.26 23.83
N GLY A 169 10.63 16.44 23.62
CA GLY A 169 11.08 17.40 22.60
C GLY A 169 10.84 16.89 21.18
N ALA A 170 9.74 16.16 20.98
CA ALA A 170 9.40 15.55 19.69
C ALA A 170 8.65 16.54 18.79
N ASP A 171 9.04 16.59 17.53
CA ASP A 171 8.31 17.31 16.47
C ASP A 171 7.20 16.41 15.91
N CYS A 172 5.97 16.59 16.40
CA CYS A 172 4.81 15.80 16.01
C CYS A 172 4.41 15.99 14.53
N ASP A 173 4.72 17.14 13.94
CA ASP A 173 4.40 17.42 12.54
C ASP A 173 5.35 16.66 11.61
N GLU A 174 6.65 16.67 11.93
CA GLU A 174 7.65 15.85 11.23
C GLU A 174 7.37 14.36 11.41
N LEU A 175 7.06 13.90 12.63
CA LEU A 175 6.71 12.50 12.89
C LEU A 175 5.44 12.08 12.14
N GLY A 176 4.40 12.93 12.13
CA GLY A 176 3.17 12.69 11.38
C GLY A 176 3.42 12.57 9.88
N ALA A 177 4.28 13.42 9.31
CA ALA A 177 4.68 13.36 7.91
C ALA A 177 5.48 12.08 7.58
N GLN A 178 6.38 11.65 8.48
CA GLN A 178 7.15 10.41 8.30
C GLN A 178 6.28 9.16 8.40
N ILE A 179 5.32 9.12 9.33
CA ILE A 179 4.36 8.00 9.46
C ILE A 179 3.50 7.89 8.21
N GLU A 180 2.97 9.02 7.73
CA GLU A 180 2.15 9.08 6.52
C GLU A 180 2.93 8.59 5.29
N GLU A 181 4.15 9.07 5.11
CA GLU A 181 5.02 8.64 4.00
C GLU A 181 5.33 7.14 4.09
N TYR A 182 5.57 6.60 5.30
CA TYR A 182 5.81 5.16 5.48
C TYR A 182 4.57 4.32 5.13
N ILE A 183 3.37 4.79 5.46
CA ILE A 183 2.12 4.10 5.13
C ILE A 183 1.93 4.06 3.60
N LEU A 184 2.18 5.17 2.90
CA LEU A 184 2.00 5.26 1.44
C LEU A 184 3.13 4.64 0.62
N PHE A 185 4.34 4.54 1.17
CA PHE A 185 5.46 3.87 0.50
C PHE A 185 5.41 2.34 0.66
N TYR A 186 4.68 1.84 1.66
CA TYR A 186 4.52 0.40 1.91
C TYR A 186 3.10 -0.21 1.77
N PRO A 187 2.17 0.29 0.92
CA PRO A 187 0.90 -0.38 0.68
C PRO A 187 1.10 -1.75 0.01
N GLU A 188 2.28 -2.00 -0.57
CA GLU A 188 2.66 -3.29 -1.14
C GLU A 188 3.28 -4.28 -0.13
N LYS A 189 3.43 -3.94 1.17
CA LYS A 189 3.95 -4.86 2.21
C LYS A 189 2.88 -5.63 2.98
N TRP A 190 1.60 -5.35 2.72
CA TRP A 190 0.49 -6.09 3.32
C TRP A 190 0.12 -7.34 2.51
N PHE A 191 0.57 -7.42 1.25
CA PHE A 191 0.67 -8.63 0.45
C PHE A 191 2.04 -8.68 -0.19
#